data_AF-A0A7J3M0V7-F1
#
_entry.id   AF-A0A7J3M0V7-F1
#
_cell.length_a   1.000
_cell.length_b   1.000
_cell.length_c   1.000
_cell.angle_alpha   90.00
_cell.angle_beta   90.00
_cell.angle_gamma   90.00
#
_symmetry.space_group_name_H-M   'P 1'
#
loop_
_entity.id
_entity.type
_entity.pdbx_description
1 polymer ?
#
loop_
_entity_poly.entity_id
_entity_poly.type
_entity_poly.pdbx_seq_one_letter_code
_entity_poly.pdbx_strand_id
1 'polypeptide(L)'
;MPYKNYCIDDKTLLVHGKFFGVSTGLLGGWRSVECAFNHCIDDDFYRMSPVAYLKKVAKSYGLKKYFGLLTAVPMENLSIKSVENVTAFVTAGVNNPNKMTINAILVAESKLSRSALLNAIITATEAKSSALFKLGYRFTGTNTDAVVVLSTMKGSYETFSGPASRLGKRIWETVFKATIESLKKWEKNSRNTF
;
A
#
# COMPACT_ATOMS: atom_id res chain seq x y z
N MET A 1 -10.65 -15.03 -1.95
CA MET A 1 -11.45 -14.12 -2.79
C MET A 1 -10.91 -12.71 -2.55
N PRO A 2 -11.04 -11.76 -3.47
CA PRO A 2 -10.57 -10.40 -3.24
C PRO A 2 -11.26 -9.76 -2.02
N TYR A 3 -10.50 -9.02 -1.21
CA TYR A 3 -11.05 -8.23 -0.11
C TYR A 3 -11.98 -7.17 -0.69
N LYS A 4 -13.22 -7.08 -0.19
CA LYS A 4 -14.27 -6.26 -0.83
C LYS A 4 -14.63 -4.98 -0.09
N ASN A 5 -14.23 -4.83 1.18
CA ASN A 5 -14.66 -3.68 1.99
C ASN A 5 -13.72 -2.49 1.79
N TYR A 6 -13.77 -1.88 0.61
CA TYR A 6 -13.03 -0.68 0.27
C TYR A 6 -13.85 0.21 -0.65
N CYS A 7 -13.55 1.51 -0.66
CA CYS A 7 -14.07 2.44 -1.65
C CYS A 7 -12.93 3.30 -2.20
N ILE A 8 -13.14 3.83 -3.40
CA ILE A 8 -12.20 4.71 -4.09
C ILE A 8 -13.01 5.92 -4.54
N ASP A 9 -12.57 7.10 -4.16
CA ASP A 9 -12.97 8.34 -4.81
C ASP A 9 -11.82 8.89 -5.67
N ASP A 10 -12.00 10.07 -6.26
CA ASP A 10 -11.05 10.65 -7.21
C ASP A 10 -9.62 10.77 -6.66
N LYS A 11 -9.46 10.93 -5.34
CA LYS A 11 -8.15 11.16 -4.71
C LYS A 11 -7.75 10.09 -3.70
N THR A 12 -8.68 9.30 -3.18
CA THR A 12 -8.44 8.46 -2.01
C THR A 12 -8.96 7.06 -2.19
N LEU A 13 -8.08 6.08 -1.93
CA LEU A 13 -8.48 4.73 -1.58
C LEU A 13 -8.72 4.64 -0.07
N LEU A 14 -9.86 4.09 0.35
CA LEU A 14 -10.19 3.76 1.73
C LEU A 14 -10.45 2.25 1.86
N VAL A 15 -9.71 1.56 2.71
CA VAL A 15 -9.86 0.14 3.00
C VAL A 15 -10.42 -0.01 4.42
N HIS A 16 -11.67 -0.42 4.55
CA HIS A 16 -12.39 -0.49 5.81
C HIS A 16 -12.39 -1.89 6.40
N GLY A 17 -12.32 -1.99 7.73
CA GLY A 17 -12.42 -3.27 8.43
C GLY A 17 -11.82 -3.21 9.82
N LYS A 18 -12.09 -4.22 10.65
CA LYS A 18 -11.43 -4.35 11.96
C LYS A 18 -10.10 -5.07 11.75
N PHE A 19 -9.01 -4.34 11.87
CA PHE A 19 -7.68 -4.88 11.63
C PHE A 19 -6.77 -4.71 12.84
N PHE A 20 -5.82 -5.62 12.99
CA PHE A 20 -4.55 -5.34 13.65
C PHE A 20 -3.47 -5.25 12.57
N GLY A 21 -2.63 -4.23 12.60
CA GLY A 21 -1.69 -4.03 11.52
C GLY A 21 -0.45 -3.22 11.89
N VAL A 22 0.41 -3.07 10.88
CA VAL A 22 1.64 -2.29 10.94
C VAL A 22 1.72 -1.36 9.73
N SER A 23 2.28 -0.18 9.92
CA SER A 23 2.50 0.80 8.85
C SER A 23 3.89 1.41 8.94
N THR A 24 4.56 1.59 7.80
CA THR A 24 5.79 2.38 7.68
C THR A 24 5.53 3.84 7.31
N GLY A 25 4.27 4.21 7.06
CA GLY A 25 3.87 5.58 6.71
C GLY A 25 3.91 6.55 7.91
N LEU A 26 3.51 7.79 7.63
CA LEU A 26 3.38 8.85 8.64
C LEU A 26 2.49 8.41 9.79
N LEU A 27 2.93 8.70 11.02
CA LEU A 27 2.28 8.21 12.25
C LEU A 27 2.04 6.70 12.20
N GLY A 28 2.99 5.91 11.68
CA GLY A 28 2.89 4.46 11.54
C GLY A 28 3.10 3.68 12.84
N GLY A 29 3.75 2.52 12.74
CA GLY A 29 3.91 1.58 13.85
C GLY A 29 2.76 0.58 13.93
N TRP A 30 2.51 0.04 15.13
CA TRP A 30 1.57 -1.06 15.38
C TRP A 30 0.32 -0.58 16.06
N ARG A 31 -0.86 -0.95 15.56
CA ARG A 31 -2.12 -0.71 16.28
C ARG A 31 -3.27 -1.49 15.65
N SER A 32 -4.38 -1.52 16.38
CA SER A 32 -5.68 -1.82 15.79
C SER A 32 -6.23 -0.61 15.05
N VAL A 33 -6.70 -0.81 13.83
CA VAL A 33 -7.31 0.23 12.98
C VAL A 33 -8.66 -0.23 12.44
N GLU A 34 -9.49 0.74 12.10
CA GLU A 34 -10.80 0.53 11.46
C GLU A 34 -10.76 0.87 9.95
N CYS A 35 -9.70 1.55 9.52
CA CYS A 35 -9.46 1.91 8.13
C CYS A 35 -7.96 2.05 7.84
N ALA A 36 -7.54 1.75 6.62
CA ALA A 36 -6.31 2.30 6.05
C ALA A 36 -6.61 3.04 4.77
N PHE A 37 -5.91 4.13 4.50
CA PHE A 37 -6.10 4.90 3.28
C PHE A 37 -4.80 5.25 2.58
N ASN A 38 -4.90 5.50 1.28
CA ASN A 38 -3.83 6.07 0.47
C ASN A 38 -4.42 7.25 -0.32
N HIS A 39 -3.89 8.45 -0.10
CA HIS A 39 -4.48 9.69 -0.59
C HIS A 39 -3.51 10.42 -1.52
N CYS A 40 -3.98 10.78 -2.72
CA CYS A 40 -3.26 11.59 -3.68
C CYS A 40 -3.22 13.05 -3.21
N ILE A 41 -2.03 13.57 -2.93
CA ILE A 41 -1.84 14.94 -2.42
C ILE A 41 -2.27 15.99 -3.45
N ASP A 42 -2.64 17.16 -2.95
CA ASP A 42 -2.88 18.37 -3.74
C ASP A 42 -2.08 19.56 -3.19
N ASP A 43 -2.33 20.76 -3.72
CA ASP A 43 -1.58 21.97 -3.37
C ASP A 43 -1.63 22.33 -1.88
N ASP A 44 -2.68 21.91 -1.15
CA ASP A 44 -2.77 22.15 0.30
C ASP A 44 -1.68 21.38 1.07
N PHE A 45 -1.16 20.28 0.50
CA PHE A 45 -0.07 19.52 1.10
C PHE A 45 1.17 20.39 1.34
N TYR A 46 1.50 21.26 0.39
CA TYR A 46 2.69 22.13 0.48
C TYR A 46 2.51 23.31 1.45
N ARG A 47 1.30 23.55 1.94
CA ARG A 47 0.97 24.67 2.83
C ARG A 47 1.00 24.29 4.31
N MET A 48 1.23 23.02 4.65
CA MET A 48 1.25 22.53 6.02
C MET A 48 2.24 21.37 6.18
N SER A 49 2.50 20.96 7.43
CA SER A 49 3.33 19.78 7.64
C SER A 49 2.62 18.51 7.11
N PRO A 50 3.37 17.49 6.63
CA PRO A 50 2.77 16.25 6.12
C PRO A 50 1.86 15.55 7.15
N VAL A 51 2.20 15.64 8.44
CA VAL A 51 1.39 15.09 9.53
C VAL A 51 0.09 15.86 9.72
N ALA A 52 0.11 17.20 9.61
CA ALA A 52 -1.10 18.01 9.69
C ALA A 52 -2.03 17.73 8.50
N TYR A 53 -1.47 17.61 7.30
CA TYR A 53 -2.22 17.25 6.10
C TYR A 53 -2.87 15.86 6.23
N LEU A 54 -2.11 14.85 6.65
CA LEU A 54 -2.64 13.51 6.89
C LEU A 54 -3.82 13.51 7.87
N LYS A 55 -3.71 14.27 8.97
CA LYS A 55 -4.79 14.42 9.95
C LYS A 55 -6.01 15.14 9.37
N LYS A 56 -5.81 16.16 8.53
CA LYS A 56 -6.88 16.87 7.81
C LYS A 56 -7.65 15.90 6.90
N VAL A 57 -6.95 15.09 6.11
CA VAL A 57 -7.56 14.06 5.25
C VAL A 57 -8.31 13.02 6.08
N ALA A 58 -7.70 12.48 7.15
CA ALA A 58 -8.40 11.53 8.00
C ALA A 58 -9.68 12.13 8.61
N LYS A 59 -9.65 13.40 9.01
CA LYS A 59 -10.81 14.12 9.56
C LYS A 59 -11.92 14.32 8.52
N SER A 60 -11.61 14.58 7.24
CA SER A 60 -12.64 14.73 6.20
C SER A 60 -13.43 13.45 5.95
N TYR A 61 -12.84 12.29 6.22
CA TYR A 61 -13.52 10.98 6.16
C TYR A 61 -14.03 10.48 7.54
N GLY A 62 -13.97 11.31 8.58
CA GLY A 62 -14.43 10.94 9.92
C GLY A 62 -13.60 9.83 10.60
N LEU A 63 -12.37 9.58 10.16
CA LEU A 63 -11.54 8.48 10.63
C LEU A 63 -10.86 8.80 11.97
N LYS A 64 -11.00 7.88 12.94
CA LYS A 64 -10.37 8.00 14.27
C LYS A 64 -9.21 7.03 14.48
N LYS A 65 -9.34 5.79 14.03
CA LYS A 65 -8.33 4.73 14.16
C LYS A 65 -7.89 4.28 12.77
N TYR A 66 -6.78 4.82 12.30
CA TYR A 66 -6.34 4.60 10.92
C TYR A 66 -4.84 4.42 10.78
N PHE A 67 -4.47 3.85 9.64
CA PHE A 67 -3.21 4.13 8.97
C PHE A 67 -3.48 4.95 7.72
N GLY A 68 -2.59 5.88 7.39
CA GLY A 68 -2.75 6.71 6.21
C GLY A 68 -1.43 6.86 5.48
N LEU A 69 -1.49 6.73 4.16
CA LEU A 69 -0.40 6.99 3.24
C LEU A 69 -0.75 8.21 2.39
N LEU A 70 0.27 8.98 2.03
CA LEU A 70 0.16 10.08 1.09
C LEU A 70 0.95 9.73 -0.17
N THR A 71 0.42 10.07 -1.33
CA THR A 71 1.03 9.75 -2.61
C THR A 71 0.94 10.91 -3.59
N ALA A 72 1.95 11.07 -4.45
CA ALA A 72 1.89 11.96 -5.61
C ALA A 72 1.33 11.24 -6.85
N VAL A 73 0.96 9.97 -6.72
CA VAL A 73 0.47 9.14 -7.82
C VAL A 73 -1.07 9.20 -7.84
N PRO A 74 -1.69 9.67 -8.94
CA PRO A 74 -3.15 9.75 -9.07
C PRO A 74 -3.83 8.38 -8.92
N MET A 75 -5.04 8.35 -8.35
CA MET A 75 -5.77 7.10 -8.05
C MET A 75 -6.17 6.30 -9.31
N GLU A 76 -6.21 6.91 -10.48
CA GLU A 76 -6.33 6.19 -11.77
C GLU A 76 -5.21 5.17 -12.00
N ASN A 77 -4.03 5.37 -11.38
CA ASN A 77 -2.90 4.45 -11.44
C ASN A 77 -2.97 3.37 -10.35
N LEU A 78 -3.98 3.39 -9.48
CA LEU A 78 -4.18 2.35 -8.47
C LEU A 78 -4.35 0.99 -9.14
N SER A 79 -3.63 0.01 -8.62
CA SER A 79 -3.77 -1.40 -8.95
C SER A 79 -4.29 -2.17 -7.76
N ILE A 80 -5.27 -3.04 -7.99
CA ILE A 80 -5.83 -3.92 -6.97
C ILE A 80 -5.71 -5.35 -7.47
N LYS A 81 -4.91 -6.15 -6.77
CA LYS A 81 -4.73 -7.58 -7.07
C LYS A 81 -4.98 -8.41 -5.83
N SER A 82 -5.40 -9.65 -6.05
CA SER A 82 -5.60 -10.61 -4.98
C SER A 82 -5.08 -11.98 -5.37
N VAL A 83 -4.46 -12.66 -4.41
CA VAL A 83 -4.11 -14.08 -4.49
C VAL A 83 -4.66 -14.74 -3.24
N GLU A 84 -5.67 -15.59 -3.42
CA GLU A 84 -6.40 -16.26 -2.34
C GLU A 84 -6.92 -15.31 -1.26
N ASN A 85 -6.26 -15.28 -0.08
CA ASN A 85 -6.64 -14.51 1.10
C ASN A 85 -5.79 -13.25 1.30
N VAL A 86 -5.00 -12.86 0.30
CA VAL A 86 -4.21 -11.63 0.29
C VAL A 86 -4.74 -10.71 -0.80
N THR A 87 -4.95 -9.44 -0.47
CA THR A 87 -5.28 -8.38 -1.42
C THR A 87 -4.28 -7.24 -1.26
N ALA A 88 -3.72 -6.75 -2.37
CA ALA A 88 -2.83 -5.61 -2.40
C ALA A 88 -3.44 -4.46 -3.20
N PHE A 89 -3.31 -3.27 -2.63
CA PHE A 89 -3.66 -2.01 -3.26
C PHE A 89 -2.38 -1.21 -3.43
N VAL A 90 -1.98 -0.95 -4.67
CA VAL A 90 -0.67 -0.34 -4.98
C VAL A 90 -0.83 0.87 -5.89
N THR A 91 -0.20 1.98 -5.51
CA THR A 91 0.04 3.13 -6.40
C THR A 91 1.55 3.29 -6.58
N ALA A 92 2.03 3.35 -7.81
CA ALA A 92 3.44 3.40 -8.13
C ALA A 92 3.75 4.45 -9.20
N GLY A 93 4.74 5.31 -8.93
CA GLY A 93 5.31 6.26 -9.89
C GLY A 93 6.83 6.33 -9.76
N VAL A 94 7.54 6.60 -10.87
CA VAL A 94 9.00 6.36 -10.96
C VAL A 94 9.81 7.38 -11.77
N ASN A 95 9.18 8.24 -12.57
CA ASN A 95 9.90 9.12 -13.51
C ASN A 95 10.78 10.21 -12.84
N ASN A 96 10.62 10.43 -11.54
CA ASN A 96 11.57 11.15 -10.71
C ASN A 96 11.55 10.50 -9.31
N PRO A 97 12.49 9.59 -8.99
CA PRO A 97 12.50 8.87 -7.72
C PRO A 97 12.57 9.77 -6.48
N ASN A 98 13.03 11.02 -6.64
CA ASN A 98 13.04 12.03 -5.58
C ASN A 98 11.68 12.72 -5.37
N LYS A 99 10.76 12.60 -6.31
CA LYS A 99 9.42 13.24 -6.28
C LYS A 99 8.26 12.25 -6.35
N MET A 100 8.53 10.99 -6.64
CA MET A 100 7.53 9.94 -6.81
C MET A 100 7.55 8.97 -5.63
N THR A 101 6.51 8.13 -5.54
CA THR A 101 6.37 7.15 -4.47
C THR A 101 5.77 5.84 -4.98
N ILE A 102 6.06 4.76 -4.27
CA ILE A 102 5.40 3.47 -4.41
C ILE A 102 4.82 3.06 -3.06
N ASN A 103 3.50 3.17 -2.95
CA ASN A 103 2.75 2.84 -1.75
C ASN A 103 1.98 1.53 -1.93
N ALA A 104 1.99 0.67 -0.91
CA ALA A 104 1.24 -0.58 -0.89
C ALA A 104 0.44 -0.73 0.41
N ILE A 105 -0.86 -1.00 0.29
CA ILE A 105 -1.71 -1.47 1.40
C ILE A 105 -2.04 -2.93 1.16
N LEU A 106 -1.74 -3.78 2.14
CA LEU A 106 -2.00 -5.21 2.12
C LEU A 106 -3.09 -5.56 3.11
N VAL A 107 -4.07 -6.33 2.67
CA VAL A 107 -5.03 -7.01 3.54
C VAL A 107 -4.77 -8.51 3.47
N ALA A 108 -4.43 -9.09 4.62
CA ALA A 108 -4.37 -10.53 4.83
C ALA A 108 -5.60 -10.96 5.64
N GLU A 109 -6.45 -11.78 5.03
CA GLU A 109 -7.59 -12.44 5.69
C GLU A 109 -7.09 -13.67 6.48
N SER A 110 -6.17 -13.43 7.40
CA SER A 110 -5.59 -14.40 8.35
C SER A 110 -5.31 -13.71 9.69
N LYS A 111 -4.96 -14.48 10.73
CA LYS A 111 -4.39 -13.98 11.99
C LYS A 111 -2.87 -13.98 11.85
N LEU A 112 -2.24 -12.80 11.87
CA LEU A 112 -0.77 -12.72 11.81
C LEU A 112 -0.17 -12.50 13.19
N SER A 113 0.93 -13.20 13.46
CA SER A 113 1.82 -12.82 14.57
C SER A 113 2.42 -11.43 14.33
N ARG A 114 2.99 -10.81 15.37
CA ARG A 114 3.75 -9.57 15.17
C ARG A 114 4.94 -9.82 14.22
N SER A 115 5.73 -10.85 14.42
CA SER A 115 6.84 -11.14 13.50
C SER A 115 6.39 -11.33 12.04
N ALA A 116 5.22 -11.95 11.81
CA ALA A 116 4.63 -12.10 10.48
C ALA A 116 4.19 -10.76 9.86
N LEU A 117 3.71 -9.80 10.65
CA LEU A 117 3.39 -8.47 10.13
C LEU A 117 4.65 -7.72 9.67
N LEU A 118 5.79 -7.88 10.36
CA LEU A 118 7.08 -7.30 9.93
C LEU A 118 7.66 -8.00 8.70
N ASN A 119 7.67 -9.33 8.71
CA ASN A 119 8.15 -10.11 7.56
C ASN A 119 7.34 -9.81 6.29
N ALA A 120 6.07 -9.43 6.43
CA ALA A 120 5.22 -9.06 5.31
C ALA A 120 5.66 -7.74 4.67
N ILE A 121 6.13 -6.76 5.46
CA ILE A 121 6.74 -5.53 4.94
C ILE A 121 7.97 -5.85 4.09
N ILE A 122 8.86 -6.72 4.60
CA ILE A 122 10.07 -7.14 3.89
C ILE A 122 9.70 -7.81 2.57
N THR A 123 8.82 -8.81 2.62
CA THR A 123 8.35 -9.56 1.45
C THR A 123 7.69 -8.66 0.40
N ALA A 124 6.86 -7.71 0.83
CA ALA A 124 6.24 -6.73 -0.06
C ALA A 124 7.29 -5.82 -0.72
N THR A 125 8.30 -5.40 0.04
CA THR A 125 9.38 -4.53 -0.44
C THR A 125 10.24 -5.24 -1.49
N GLU A 126 10.59 -6.50 -1.26
CA GLU A 126 11.35 -7.32 -2.22
C GLU A 126 10.53 -7.62 -3.49
N ALA A 127 9.23 -7.89 -3.36
CA ALA A 127 8.34 -8.10 -4.49
C ALA A 127 8.18 -6.84 -5.35
N LYS A 128 8.01 -5.67 -4.71
CA LYS A 128 8.00 -4.36 -5.38
C LYS A 128 9.32 -4.09 -6.12
N SER A 129 10.46 -4.33 -5.47
CA SER A 129 11.78 -4.18 -6.08
C SER A 129 11.95 -5.10 -7.30
N SER A 130 11.49 -6.35 -7.18
CA SER A 130 11.52 -7.31 -8.27
C SER A 130 10.66 -6.87 -9.46
N ALA A 131 9.51 -6.24 -9.20
CA ALA A 131 8.66 -5.68 -10.24
C ALA A 131 9.35 -4.52 -10.99
N LEU A 132 10.05 -3.64 -10.27
CA LEU A 132 10.86 -2.58 -10.87
C LEU A 132 11.94 -3.16 -11.79
N PHE A 133 12.73 -4.12 -11.30
CA PHE A 133 13.74 -4.78 -12.13
C PHE A 133 13.15 -5.49 -13.34
N LYS A 134 11.98 -6.13 -13.20
CA LYS A 134 11.29 -6.79 -14.31
C LYS A 134 10.91 -5.82 -15.44
N LEU A 135 10.63 -4.55 -15.11
CA LEU A 135 10.33 -3.49 -16.08
C LEU A 135 11.56 -2.72 -16.56
N GLY A 136 12.77 -3.12 -16.14
CA GLY A 136 14.02 -2.52 -16.59
C GLY A 136 14.54 -1.34 -15.74
N TYR A 137 13.85 -1.01 -14.64
CA TYR A 137 14.35 0.00 -13.69
C TYR A 137 15.55 -0.56 -12.92
N ARG A 138 16.54 0.30 -12.61
CA ARG A 138 17.79 -0.09 -11.90
C ARG A 138 17.86 0.44 -10.47
N PHE A 139 16.72 0.43 -9.77
CA PHE A 139 16.59 0.83 -8.37
C PHE A 139 15.48 -0.01 -7.70
N THR A 140 15.50 -0.04 -6.36
CA THR A 140 14.61 -0.91 -5.54
C THR A 140 13.36 -0.18 -5.03
N GLY A 141 13.29 1.13 -5.21
CA GLY A 141 12.18 1.96 -4.75
C GLY A 141 12.43 3.44 -4.96
N THR A 142 11.57 4.27 -4.36
CA THR A 142 11.72 5.73 -4.28
C THR A 142 12.11 6.15 -2.86
N ASN A 143 12.32 7.46 -2.65
CA ASN A 143 12.68 8.00 -1.34
C ASN A 143 11.53 7.93 -0.30
N THR A 144 10.29 7.72 -0.73
CA THR A 144 9.11 7.86 0.13
C THR A 144 8.15 6.68 0.05
N ASP A 145 8.63 5.52 -0.39
CA ASP A 145 7.82 4.30 -0.45
C ASP A 145 7.28 3.92 0.93
N ALA A 146 6.02 3.50 0.99
CA ALA A 146 5.39 3.08 2.23
C ALA A 146 4.55 1.80 2.09
N VAL A 147 4.53 0.99 3.14
CA VAL A 147 3.78 -0.26 3.21
C VAL A 147 2.90 -0.28 4.45
N VAL A 148 1.64 -0.65 4.27
CA VAL A 148 0.71 -1.00 5.35
C VAL A 148 0.37 -2.47 5.22
N VAL A 149 0.43 -3.22 6.32
CA VAL A 149 -0.04 -4.62 6.39
C VAL A 149 -1.16 -4.72 7.42
N LEU A 150 -2.31 -5.19 6.97
CA LEU A 150 -3.54 -5.34 7.76
C LEU A 150 -3.90 -6.81 7.89
N SER A 151 -3.98 -7.29 9.13
CA SER A 151 -4.50 -8.60 9.48
C SER A 151 -5.95 -8.46 9.94
N THR A 152 -6.88 -9.17 9.32
CA THR A 152 -8.28 -9.22 9.78
C THR A 152 -8.46 -9.91 11.13
N MET A 153 -7.41 -10.59 11.62
CA MET A 153 -7.44 -11.41 12.83
C MET A 153 -8.50 -12.53 12.79
N LYS A 154 -8.88 -12.97 11.59
CA LYS A 154 -9.79 -14.09 11.32
C LYS A 154 -9.07 -15.18 10.52
N GLY A 155 -9.53 -16.42 10.56
CA GLY A 155 -8.93 -17.51 9.78
C GLY A 155 -7.66 -18.11 10.41
N SER A 156 -6.77 -18.64 9.57
CA SER A 156 -5.55 -19.35 9.97
C SER A 156 -4.58 -18.44 10.72
N TYR A 157 -3.82 -19.02 11.66
CA TYR A 157 -2.74 -18.32 12.34
C TYR A 157 -1.42 -18.50 11.59
N GLU A 158 -0.83 -17.39 11.17
CA GLU A 158 0.38 -17.34 10.37
C GLU A 158 1.51 -16.76 11.23
N THR A 159 2.48 -17.61 11.59
CA THR A 159 3.64 -17.21 12.41
C THR A 159 4.68 -16.46 11.58
N PHE A 160 4.77 -16.78 10.29
CA PHE A 160 5.74 -16.24 9.34
C PHE A 160 5.04 -15.79 8.06
N SER A 161 5.64 -14.81 7.39
CA SER A 161 5.17 -14.30 6.10
C SER A 161 6.31 -13.99 5.13
N GLY A 162 7.51 -14.51 5.39
CA GLY A 162 8.64 -14.40 4.47
C GLY A 162 8.41 -15.16 3.16
N PRO A 163 9.16 -14.88 2.07
CA PRO A 163 8.86 -15.37 0.72
C PRO A 163 8.73 -16.89 0.57
N ALA A 164 9.37 -17.68 1.43
CA ALA A 164 9.26 -19.15 1.42
C ALA A 164 7.97 -19.69 2.07
N SER A 165 7.32 -18.91 2.93
CA SER A 165 6.08 -19.29 3.62
C SER A 165 4.86 -19.26 2.70
N ARG A 166 3.79 -19.99 3.06
CA ARG A 166 2.54 -20.00 2.28
C ARG A 166 1.96 -18.58 2.14
N LEU A 167 1.84 -17.84 3.23
CA LEU A 167 1.35 -16.46 3.19
C LEU A 167 2.30 -15.54 2.43
N GLY A 168 3.62 -15.67 2.65
CA GLY A 168 4.62 -14.83 1.99
C GLY A 168 4.66 -15.00 0.48
N LYS A 169 4.53 -16.22 -0.05
CA LYS A 169 4.40 -16.46 -1.51
C LYS A 169 3.22 -15.69 -2.11
N ARG A 170 2.08 -15.68 -1.41
CA ARG A 170 0.87 -14.94 -1.83
C ARG A 170 1.09 -13.44 -1.77
N ILE A 171 1.69 -12.92 -0.69
CA ILE A 171 2.04 -11.51 -0.57
C ILE A 171 2.96 -11.10 -1.72
N TRP A 172 4.02 -11.86 -1.95
CA TRP A 172 4.98 -11.60 -3.01
C TRP A 172 4.30 -11.52 -4.37
N GLU A 173 3.56 -12.56 -4.74
CA GLU A 173 2.89 -12.64 -6.03
C GLU A 173 1.87 -11.50 -6.22
N THR A 174 1.10 -11.20 -5.17
CA THR A 174 0.08 -10.15 -5.21
C THR A 174 0.70 -8.78 -5.39
N VAL A 175 1.73 -8.45 -4.59
CA VAL A 175 2.43 -7.16 -4.65
C VAL A 175 3.15 -7.02 -5.99
N PHE A 176 3.90 -8.03 -6.41
CA PHE A 176 4.60 -8.01 -7.68
C PHE A 176 3.66 -7.70 -8.84
N LYS A 177 2.54 -8.44 -8.95
CA LYS A 177 1.52 -8.22 -9.99
C LYS A 177 0.90 -6.83 -9.91
N ALA A 178 0.59 -6.36 -8.71
CA ALA A 178 -0.02 -5.05 -8.51
C ALA A 178 0.93 -3.89 -8.85
N THR A 179 2.21 -4.00 -8.47
CA THR A 179 3.24 -3.00 -8.80
C THR A 179 3.46 -2.94 -10.31
N ILE A 180 3.54 -4.08 -11.01
CA ILE A 180 3.65 -4.10 -12.48
C ILE A 180 2.46 -3.39 -13.13
N GLU A 181 1.24 -3.70 -12.72
CA GLU A 181 0.05 -3.05 -13.31
C GLU A 181 0.03 -1.54 -13.02
N SER A 182 0.31 -1.12 -11.78
CA SER A 182 0.31 0.29 -11.41
C SER A 182 1.36 1.09 -12.20
N LEU A 183 2.57 0.56 -12.37
CA LEU A 183 3.62 1.18 -13.17
C LEU A 183 3.26 1.27 -14.66
N LYS A 184 2.60 0.25 -15.22
CA LYS A 184 2.12 0.30 -16.61
C LYS A 184 1.04 1.37 -16.81
N LYS A 185 0.14 1.55 -15.84
CA LYS A 185 -0.84 2.66 -15.85
C LYS A 185 -0.11 4.01 -15.79
N TRP A 186 0.86 4.14 -14.89
CA TRP A 186 1.69 5.34 -14.75
C TRP A 186 2.40 5.72 -16.05
N GLU A 187 3.05 4.77 -16.72
CA GLU A 187 3.73 4.99 -18.00
C GLU A 187 2.75 5.40 -19.10
N LYS A 188 1.59 4.75 -19.19
CA LYS A 188 0.57 5.07 -20.19
C LYS A 188 0.05 6.49 -20.01
N ASN A 189 -0.25 6.89 -18.78
CA ASN A 189 -0.84 8.20 -18.50
C ASN A 189 0.20 9.32 -18.62
N SER A 190 1.46 9.06 -18.23
CA SER A 190 2.58 9.98 -18.45
C SER A 190 2.84 10.27 -19.93
N ARG A 191 2.60 9.30 -20.82
CA ARG A 191 2.77 9.48 -22.28
C ARG A 191 1.62 10.27 -22.92
N ASN A 192 0.46 10.34 -22.29
CA ASN A 192 -0.69 11.10 -22.79
C ASN A 192 -0.67 12.58 -22.35
N THR A 193 0.34 12.99 -21.57
CA THR A 193 0.49 14.36 -21.05
C THR A 193 1.56 15.17 -21.78
N PHE A 194 2.18 14.61 -22.83
CA PHE A 194 3.19 15.25 -23.69
C PHE A 194 2.82 15.12 -25.15
#